data_AF-A0A846ZI02-F1
#
_entry.id   AF-A0A846ZI02-F1
#
_cell.length_a   1.000
_cell.length_b   1.000
_cell.length_c   1.000
_cell.angle_alpha   90.00
_cell.angle_beta   90.00
_cell.angle_gamma   90.00
#
_symmetry.space_group_name_H-M   'P 1'
#
loop_
_entity.id
_entity.type
_entity.pdbx_description
1 polymer ?
#
loop_
_entity_poly.entity_id
_entity_poly.type
_entity_poly.pdbx_seq_one_letter_code
_entity_poly.pdbx_strand_id
1 'polypeptide(L)'
;MSAAYPHLPEATAKLVDLPVIERVGYVLTDRYVYHEQAADLIRHVDFMVNKPRGVRPTGMVLASPSNSGKTAFAEALVRRYTSRVATDQHPASRPTVMISMSGAHQVRIPAMVDHRSGNS
;
A
#
# COMPACT_ATOMS: atom_id res chain seq x y z
N MET A 1 -31.74 -16.24 9.78
CA MET A 1 -31.87 -15.47 11.05
C MET A 1 -31.15 -16.23 12.16
N SER A 2 -29.99 -15.76 12.62
CA SER A 2 -29.31 -16.35 13.79
C SER A 2 -30.02 -15.84 15.05
N ALA A 3 -30.64 -16.73 15.82
CA ALA A 3 -31.52 -16.40 16.94
C ALA A 3 -30.80 -15.69 18.11
N ALA A 4 -29.47 -15.71 18.15
CA ALA A 4 -28.67 -15.15 19.24
C ALA A 4 -28.55 -13.61 19.20
N TYR A 5 -28.67 -12.98 18.02
CA TYR A 5 -28.46 -11.54 17.85
C TYR A 5 -29.52 -10.89 16.94
N PRO A 6 -30.76 -10.72 17.43
CA PRO A 6 -31.88 -10.24 16.62
C PRO A 6 -31.75 -8.79 16.12
N HIS A 7 -30.87 -8.00 16.76
CA HIS A 7 -30.60 -6.62 16.38
C HIS A 7 -29.44 -6.48 15.37
N LEU A 8 -28.72 -7.56 15.09
CA LEU A 8 -27.61 -7.54 14.15
C LEU A 8 -28.06 -7.97 12.75
N PRO A 9 -27.61 -7.28 11.70
CA PRO A 9 -27.71 -7.79 10.34
C PRO A 9 -27.05 -9.17 10.24
N GLU A 10 -27.58 -10.06 9.39
CA GLU A 10 -27.10 -11.44 9.27
C GLU A 10 -25.59 -11.51 8.95
N ALA A 11 -25.10 -10.61 8.09
CA ALA A 11 -23.68 -10.51 7.76
C ALA A 11 -22.82 -10.16 8.98
N THR A 12 -23.33 -9.37 9.91
CA THR A 12 -22.64 -8.98 11.14
C THR A 12 -22.72 -10.07 12.20
N ALA A 13 -23.87 -10.74 12.34
CA ALA A 13 -24.04 -11.86 13.27
C ALA A 13 -23.03 -13.00 12.98
N LYS A 14 -22.83 -13.32 11.69
CA LYS A 14 -21.82 -14.31 11.25
C LYS A 14 -20.39 -13.98 11.69
N LEU A 15 -20.06 -12.70 11.86
CA LEU A 15 -18.75 -12.26 12.32
C LEU A 15 -18.57 -12.38 13.83
N VAL A 16 -19.66 -12.26 14.59
CA VAL A 16 -19.63 -12.43 16.05
C VAL A 16 -19.36 -13.89 16.40
N ASP A 17 -19.88 -14.81 15.59
CA ASP A 17 -19.72 -16.26 15.76
C ASP A 17 -18.33 -16.78 15.32
N LEU A 18 -17.48 -15.94 14.73
CA LEU A 18 -16.13 -16.33 14.33
C LEU A 18 -15.20 -16.55 15.55
N PRO A 19 -14.20 -17.46 15.44
CA PRO A 19 -13.12 -17.57 16.42
C PRO A 19 -12.42 -16.22 16.66
N VAL A 20 -11.97 -15.98 17.89
CA VAL A 20 -11.37 -14.69 18.30
C VAL A 20 -10.25 -14.24 17.35
N ILE A 21 -9.39 -15.15 16.92
CA ILE A 21 -8.28 -14.83 16.01
C ILE A 21 -8.77 -14.34 14.63
N GLU A 22 -9.84 -14.94 14.11
CA GLU A 22 -10.43 -14.56 12.81
C GLU A 22 -11.21 -13.25 12.93
N ARG A 23 -11.86 -13.01 14.07
CA ARG A 23 -12.51 -11.73 14.38
C ARG A 23 -11.51 -10.58 14.43
N VAL A 24 -10.37 -10.80 15.07
CA VAL A 24 -9.28 -9.82 15.12
C VAL A 24 -8.77 -9.54 13.70
N GLY A 25 -8.56 -10.57 12.88
CA GLY A 25 -8.19 -10.41 11.48
C GLY A 25 -9.22 -9.59 10.68
N TYR A 26 -10.51 -9.87 10.86
CA TYR A 26 -11.59 -9.12 10.21
C TYR A 26 -11.65 -7.65 10.63
N VAL A 27 -11.48 -7.35 11.92
CA VAL A 27 -11.49 -5.98 12.46
C VAL A 27 -10.26 -5.19 12.00
N LEU A 28 -9.09 -5.84 11.99
CA LEU A 28 -7.83 -5.25 11.55
C LEU A 28 -7.66 -5.21 10.03
N THR A 29 -8.63 -5.76 9.28
CA THR A 29 -8.62 -5.64 7.82
C THR A 29 -8.87 -4.20 7.46
N ASP A 30 -7.82 -3.55 6.96
CA ASP A 30 -7.83 -2.18 6.52
C ASP A 30 -8.84 -2.01 5.39
N ARG A 31 -9.96 -1.34 5.67
CA ARG A 31 -10.99 -1.07 4.66
C ARG A 31 -10.58 0.18 3.92
N TYR A 32 -9.88 -0.02 2.81
CA TYR A 32 -9.65 1.06 1.86
C TYR A 32 -10.99 1.60 1.37
N VAL A 33 -11.36 2.81 1.81
CA VAL A 33 -12.55 3.49 1.32
C VAL A 33 -12.26 3.87 -0.13
N TYR A 34 -12.93 3.20 -1.07
CA TYR A 34 -12.82 3.49 -2.49
C TYR A 34 -13.27 4.92 -2.78
N HIS A 35 -12.33 5.85 -2.83
CA HIS A 35 -12.53 7.13 -3.50
C HIS A 35 -12.53 6.87 -5.01
N GLU A 36 -13.48 7.39 -5.79
CA GLU A 36 -13.58 7.11 -7.23
C GLU A 36 -12.25 7.34 -7.99
N GLN A 37 -11.50 8.38 -7.59
CA GLN A 37 -10.18 8.69 -8.14
C GLN A 37 -9.14 7.58 -7.90
N ALA A 38 -9.30 6.78 -6.85
CA ALA A 38 -8.40 5.66 -6.59
C ALA A 38 -8.56 4.52 -7.59
N ALA A 39 -9.76 4.35 -8.16
CA ALA A 39 -9.99 3.33 -9.18
C ALA A 39 -9.20 3.61 -10.45
N ASP A 40 -9.09 4.89 -10.85
CA ASP A 40 -8.26 5.30 -11.98
C ASP A 40 -6.78 5.08 -11.74
N LEU A 41 -6.30 5.41 -10.53
CA LEU A 41 -4.91 5.15 -10.14
C LEU A 41 -4.60 3.65 -10.19
N ILE A 42 -5.50 2.80 -9.66
CA ILE A 42 -5.33 1.34 -9.71
C ILE A 42 -5.33 0.84 -11.16
N ARG A 43 -6.24 1.31 -12.00
CA ARG A 43 -6.26 0.96 -13.44
C ARG A 43 -4.95 1.31 -14.13
N HIS A 44 -4.38 2.47 -13.82
CA HIS A 44 -3.11 2.89 -14.39
C HIS A 44 -1.94 2.02 -13.89
N VAL A 45 -1.93 1.66 -12.61
CA VAL A 45 -0.92 0.73 -12.07
C VAL A 45 -1.08 -0.67 -12.67
N ASP A 46 -2.31 -1.17 -12.83
CA ASP A 46 -2.59 -2.45 -13.50
C ASP A 46 -2.04 -2.45 -14.94
N PHE A 47 -2.19 -1.35 -15.68
CA PHE A 47 -1.58 -1.20 -17.00
C PHE A 47 -0.04 -1.25 -16.92
N MET A 48 0.57 -0.53 -15.97
CA MET A 48 2.04 -0.52 -15.83
C MET A 48 2.62 -1.88 -15.44
N VAL A 49 1.91 -2.67 -14.65
CA VAL A 49 2.35 -4.01 -14.22
C VAL A 49 2.23 -5.03 -15.37
N ASN A 50 1.18 -4.94 -16.19
CA ASN A 50 0.88 -5.95 -17.21
C ASN A 50 1.39 -5.60 -18.61
N LYS A 51 1.79 -4.35 -18.87
CA LYS A 51 2.30 -3.97 -20.20
C LYS A 51 3.57 -4.77 -20.57
N PRO A 52 3.80 -5.02 -21.87
CA PRO A 52 5.05 -5.63 -22.33
C PRO A 52 6.28 -4.84 -21.88
N ARG A 53 7.38 -5.55 -21.62
CA ARG A 53 8.65 -4.92 -21.24
C ARG A 53 9.12 -4.02 -22.38
N GLY A 54 9.26 -2.74 -22.09
CA GLY A 54 9.80 -1.75 -23.01
C GLY A 54 11.18 -1.29 -22.58
N VAL A 55 11.92 -0.67 -23.51
CA VAL A 55 13.24 -0.07 -23.23
C VAL A 55 13.13 1.08 -22.24
N ARG A 56 12.00 1.79 -22.23
CA ARG A 56 11.75 2.95 -21.36
C ARG A 56 10.84 2.57 -20.19
N PRO A 57 11.26 2.79 -18.92
CA PRO A 57 10.39 2.61 -17.78
C PRO A 57 9.26 3.65 -17.80
N THR A 58 8.07 3.24 -17.36
CA THR A 58 6.95 4.15 -17.08
C THR A 58 6.78 4.21 -15.58
N GLY A 59 6.49 5.40 -15.06
CA GLY A 59 6.26 5.62 -13.64
C GLY A 59 5.11 6.59 -13.42
N MET A 60 4.60 6.57 -12.19
CA MET A 60 3.52 7.44 -11.73
C MET A 60 4.01 8.19 -10.49
N VAL A 61 3.73 9.49 -10.42
CA VAL A 61 3.99 10.32 -9.23
C VAL A 61 2.66 10.65 -8.58
N LEU A 62 2.48 10.22 -7.33
CA LEU A 62 1.32 10.55 -6.53
C LEU A 62 1.68 11.61 -5.49
N ALA A 63 1.25 12.85 -5.72
CA ALA A 63 1.44 13.97 -4.80
C ALA A 63 0.10 14.36 -4.17
N SER A 64 0.06 14.43 -2.85
CA SER A 64 -1.12 14.90 -2.11
C SER A 64 -0.69 15.41 -0.72
N PRO A 65 -1.54 16.18 -0.02
CA PRO A 65 -1.26 16.65 1.34
C PRO A 65 -0.94 15.51 2.33
N SER A 66 -0.35 15.85 3.48
CA SER A 66 -0.17 14.87 4.56
C SER A 66 -1.52 14.25 4.96
N ASN A 67 -1.50 13.00 5.43
CA ASN A 67 -2.69 12.24 5.83
C ASN A 67 -3.75 11.93 4.74
N SER A 68 -3.49 12.20 3.46
CA SER A 68 -4.44 11.86 2.37
C SER A 68 -4.41 10.39 1.90
N GLY A 69 -3.90 9.47 2.72
CA GLY A 69 -3.93 8.03 2.39
C GLY A 69 -2.88 7.53 1.38
N LYS A 70 -1.80 8.28 1.08
CA LYS A 70 -0.72 7.83 0.18
C LYS A 70 -0.07 6.52 0.64
N THR A 71 0.20 6.41 1.94
CA THR A 71 0.78 5.20 2.53
C THR A 71 -0.18 4.03 2.42
N ALA A 72 -1.46 4.24 2.77
CA ALA A 72 -2.50 3.22 2.64
C ALA A 72 -2.67 2.76 1.17
N PHE A 73 -2.58 3.69 0.21
CA PHE A 73 -2.59 3.36 -1.21
C PHE A 73 -1.38 2.52 -1.62
N ALA A 74 -0.17 2.89 -1.22
CA ALA A 74 1.04 2.11 -1.50
C ALA A 74 0.98 0.70 -0.90
N GLU A 75 0.51 0.57 0.34
CA GLU A 75 0.29 -0.72 0.98
C GLU A 75 -0.77 -1.56 0.26
N ALA A 76 -1.87 -0.94 -0.19
CA ALA A 76 -2.89 -1.62 -0.96
C ALA A 76 -2.33 -2.17 -2.29
N LEU A 77 -1.43 -1.44 -2.97
CA LEU A 77 -0.76 -1.95 -4.17
C LEU A 77 0.14 -3.15 -3.84
N VAL A 78 0.91 -3.11 -2.76
CA VAL A 78 1.75 -4.24 -2.32
C VAL A 78 0.90 -5.48 -2.04
N ARG A 79 -0.26 -5.32 -1.37
CA ARG A 79 -1.20 -6.42 -1.11
C ARG A 79 -1.82 -6.93 -2.42
N ARG A 80 -2.21 -6.03 -3.34
CA ARG A 80 -2.84 -6.39 -4.62
C ARG A 80 -1.92 -7.20 -5.53
N TYR A 81 -0.65 -6.84 -5.62
CA TYR A 81 0.33 -7.52 -6.49
C TYR A 81 1.21 -8.48 -5.70
N THR A 82 0.57 -9.27 -4.83
CA THR A 82 1.26 -10.22 -3.94
C THR A 82 2.15 -11.20 -4.72
N SER A 83 3.28 -11.49 -4.09
CA SER A 83 4.26 -12.46 -4.55
C SER A 83 3.61 -13.80 -4.93
N ARG A 84 3.89 -14.32 -6.13
CA ARG A 84 3.55 -15.71 -6.45
C ARG A 84 4.60 -16.62 -5.83
N VAL A 85 4.16 -17.59 -5.04
CA VAL A 85 5.04 -18.65 -4.52
C VAL A 85 5.52 -19.51 -5.68
N ALA A 86 6.74 -20.02 -5.61
CA ALA A 86 7.23 -20.96 -6.59
C ALA A 86 6.35 -22.22 -6.59
N THR A 87 5.98 -22.69 -7.77
CA THR A 87 5.41 -24.01 -8.01
C THR A 87 6.33 -24.76 -8.97
N ASP A 88 6.21 -26.07 -9.08
CA ASP A 88 7.02 -26.88 -10.02
C ASP A 88 6.94 -26.40 -11.47
N GLN A 89 5.88 -25.65 -11.80
CA GLN A 89 5.60 -25.10 -13.12
C GLN A 89 5.97 -23.61 -13.26
N HIS A 90 6.16 -22.89 -12.14
CA HIS A 90 6.36 -21.43 -12.16
C HIS A 90 7.36 -20.97 -11.09
N PRO A 91 8.42 -20.22 -11.45
CA PRO A 91 9.30 -19.63 -10.47
C PRO A 91 8.57 -18.60 -9.60
N ALA A 92 9.04 -18.42 -8.36
CA ALA A 92 8.51 -17.39 -7.48
C ALA A 92 8.66 -16.01 -8.13
N SER A 93 7.63 -15.18 -8.06
CA SER A 93 7.68 -13.81 -8.58
C SER A 93 7.28 -12.80 -7.51
N ARG A 94 8.05 -11.72 -7.40
CA ARG A 94 7.76 -10.58 -6.53
C ARG A 94 7.70 -9.32 -7.40
N PRO A 95 6.53 -8.98 -7.96
CA PRO A 95 6.43 -7.87 -8.91
C PRO A 95 6.50 -6.50 -8.23
N THR A 96 6.45 -6.43 -6.90
CA THR A 96 6.42 -5.17 -6.15
C THR A 96 7.48 -5.14 -5.06
N VAL A 97 8.21 -4.03 -5.01
CA VAL A 97 9.14 -3.67 -3.94
C VAL A 97 8.71 -2.31 -3.40
N MET A 98 8.49 -2.21 -2.09
CA MET A 98 8.17 -0.96 -1.43
C MET A 98 9.41 -0.40 -0.74
N ILE A 99 9.78 0.83 -1.08
CA ILE A 99 10.88 1.56 -0.44
C ILE A 99 10.26 2.78 0.24
N SER A 100 10.46 2.89 1.56
CA SER A 100 9.98 4.02 2.36
C SER A 100 11.14 4.71 3.04
N MET A 101 11.16 6.04 2.97
CA MET A 101 12.17 6.88 3.61
C MET A 101 11.63 7.50 4.91
N SER A 102 11.02 6.69 5.77
CA SER A 102 10.60 7.12 7.11
C SER A 102 11.84 7.50 7.93
N GLY A 103 12.13 8.80 8.01
CA GLY A 103 13.34 9.33 8.67
C GLY A 103 14.10 10.39 7.86
N ALA A 104 13.78 10.60 6.58
CA ALA A 104 14.45 11.63 5.77
C ALA A 104 14.28 13.05 6.33
N HIS A 105 13.17 13.34 7.02
CA HIS A 105 12.94 14.61 7.70
C HIS A 105 13.86 14.85 8.92
N GLN A 106 14.54 13.82 9.44
CA GLN A 106 15.52 13.94 10.53
C GLN A 106 16.96 14.10 10.03
N VAL A 107 17.20 13.97 8.72
CA VAL A 107 18.52 14.23 8.14
C VAL A 107 18.73 15.74 8.14
N ARG A 108 19.37 16.25 9.20
CA ARG A 108 19.99 17.58 9.18
C ARG A 108 21.03 17.55 8.07
N ILE A 109 20.79 18.30 7.00
CA ILE A 109 21.84 18.62 6.03
C ILE A 109 22.94 19.33 6.84
N PRO A 110 24.16 18.78 6.94
CA PRO A 110 25.26 19.51 7.57
C PRO A 110 25.39 20.82 6.82
N ALA A 111 25.33 21.94 7.52
CA ALA A 111 25.56 23.25 6.92
C ALA A 111 26.88 23.17 6.14
N MET A 112 26.81 23.47 4.85
CA MET A 112 27.97 23.56 3.98
C MET A 112 28.90 24.62 4.58
N VAL A 113 30.04 24.20 5.11
CA VAL A 113 31.07 25.11 5.62
C VAL A 113 31.62 25.88 4.43
N ASP A 114 31.27 27.16 4.35
CA ASP A 114 31.77 28.06 3.32
C ASP A 114 33.24 28.42 3.63
N HIS A 115 34.17 27.73 2.98
CA HIS A 115 35.61 28.06 3.04
C HIS A 115 35.96 29.22 2.10
N ARG A 116 35.31 30.37 2.30
CA ARG A 116 35.70 31.63 1.66
C ARG A 116 35.81 32.77 2.66
N SER A 117 36.88 32.72 3.46
CA SER A 117 37.58 33.90 3.96
C SER A 117 39.07 33.56 3.80
N GLY A 118 39.83 34.15 2.89
CA GLY A 118 39.94 35.60 2.71
C GLY A 118 41.26 35.99 3.34
N ASN A 119 42.32 35.85 2.54
CA ASN A 119 43.69 36.26 2.82
C ASN A 119 43.70 37.76 3.21
N SER A 120 44.36 38.11 4.30
CA SER A 120 44.78 39.47 4.61
C SER A 120 46.16 39.40 5.26
#